data_AF-A0A7X0XHL1-F1
#
_entry.id   AF-A0A7X0XHL1-F1
#
_cell.length_a   1.000
_cell.length_b   1.000
_cell.length_c   1.000
_cell.angle_alpha   90.00
_cell.angle_beta   90.00
_cell.angle_gamma   90.00
#
_symmetry.space_group_name_H-M   'P 1'
#
loop_
_entity.id
_entity.type
_entity.pdbx_description
1 polymer ?
#
loop_
_entity_poly.entity_id
_entity_poly.type
_entity_poly.pdbx_seq_one_letter_code
_entity_poly.pdbx_strand_id
1 'polypeptide(L)'
;MGTLNEFQAQAVVDGILEGYKNYLDERRQKKEELRVSAGYAFTKGNHIDDTIAKKLQGLIEENTLAKAGESWEYLQFTFSENGDTCLFIVKNVHRLNRTFQSSHKQSRYLVDLATINNSWIE
;
A
#
# COMPACT_ATOMS: atom_id res chain seq x y z
N MET A 1 6.57 -17.12 -8.48
CA MET A 1 6.23 -15.97 -7.62
C MET A 1 6.92 -16.23 -6.31
N GLY A 2 7.99 -15.51 -6.00
CA GLY A 2 8.72 -15.66 -4.73
C GLY A 2 7.78 -15.38 -3.56
N THR A 3 7.48 -16.41 -2.78
CA THR A 3 6.74 -16.25 -1.53
C THR A 3 7.65 -15.58 -0.53
N LEU A 4 7.20 -14.47 0.07
CA LEU A 4 7.88 -13.86 1.22
C LEU A 4 8.23 -14.94 2.23
N ASN A 5 9.47 -14.97 2.72
CA ASN A 5 9.80 -15.84 3.84
C ASN A 5 9.07 -15.37 5.10
N GLU A 6 9.04 -16.21 6.14
CA GLU A 6 8.25 -15.94 7.35
C GLU A 6 8.65 -14.61 8.03
N PHE A 7 9.94 -14.26 8.05
CA PHE A 7 10.42 -13.01 8.64
C PHE A 7 9.97 -11.79 7.82
N GLN A 8 10.06 -11.86 6.49
CA GLN A 8 9.60 -10.81 5.59
C GLN A 8 8.08 -10.64 5.69
N ALA A 9 7.32 -11.75 5.71
CA ALA A 9 5.88 -11.74 5.84
C ALA A 9 5.43 -11.10 7.16
N GLN A 10 6.06 -11.49 8.28
CA GLN A 10 5.78 -10.89 9.58
C GLN A 10 6.11 -9.40 9.61
N ALA A 11 7.26 -9.00 9.06
CA ALA A 11 7.66 -7.60 8.96
C ALA A 11 6.67 -6.75 8.14
N VAL A 12 6.12 -7.29 7.05
CA VAL A 12 5.06 -6.64 6.27
C VAL A 12 3.79 -6.49 7.10
N VAL A 13 3.35 -7.53 7.80
CA VAL A 13 2.15 -7.49 8.65
C VAL A 13 2.31 -6.44 9.76
N ASP A 14 3.44 -6.46 10.46
CA ASP A 14 3.75 -5.50 11.51
C ASP A 14 3.80 -4.07 10.96
N GLY A 15 4.40 -3.89 9.79
CA GLY A 15 4.45 -2.61 9.08
C GLY A 15 3.05 -2.09 8.74
N ILE A 16 2.15 -2.94 8.24
CA ILE A 16 0.76 -2.56 7.92
C ILE A 16 0.02 -2.14 9.19
N LEU A 17 0.11 -2.93 10.27
CA LEU A 17 -0.60 -2.66 11.52
C LEU A 17 -0.11 -1.36 12.17
N GLU A 18 1.22 -1.17 12.24
CA GLU A 18 1.83 0.03 12.80
C GLU A 18 1.51 1.26 11.95
N GLY A 19 1.68 1.17 10.63
CA GLY A 19 1.39 2.28 9.71
C GLY A 19 -0.07 2.70 9.75
N TYR A 20 -0.98 1.75 9.88
CA TYR A 20 -2.39 2.07 10.02
C TYR A 20 -2.72 2.74 11.36
N LYS A 21 -2.09 2.30 12.46
CA LYS A 21 -2.23 2.97 13.77
C LYS A 21 -1.68 4.40 13.71
N ASN A 22 -0.46 4.59 13.20
CA ASN A 22 0.18 5.90 13.05
C ASN A 22 -0.69 6.87 12.21
N TYR A 23 -1.27 6.36 11.12
CA TYR A 23 -2.22 7.11 10.31
C TYR A 23 -3.45 7.59 11.10
N LEU A 24 -4.04 6.72 11.93
CA LEU A 24 -5.23 7.06 12.72
C LEU A 24 -4.90 8.14 13.76
N ASP A 25 -3.76 8.02 14.42
CA ASP A 25 -3.29 8.97 15.43
C ASP A 25 -3.02 10.35 14.79
N GLU A 26 -2.26 10.40 13.69
CA GLU A 26 -2.01 11.63 12.93
C GLU A 26 -3.32 12.25 12.44
N ARG A 27 -4.22 11.46 11.84
CA ARG A 27 -5.49 11.98 11.33
C ARG A 27 -6.36 12.56 12.44
N ARG A 28 -6.35 11.96 13.63
CA ARG A 28 -7.05 12.48 14.81
C ARG A 28 -6.44 13.80 15.25
N GLN A 29 -5.11 13.84 15.41
CA GLN A 29 -4.39 15.05 15.78
C GLN A 29 -4.67 16.20 14.80
N LYS A 30 -4.58 15.97 13.49
CA LYS A 30 -4.78 17.01 12.48
C LYS A 30 -6.22 17.50 12.39
N LYS A 31 -7.18 16.68 12.80
CA LYS A 31 -8.58 17.10 12.95
C LYS A 31 -8.77 18.08 14.11
N GLU A 32 -7.98 17.92 15.17
CA GLU A 32 -8.00 18.81 16.34
C GLU A 32 -7.22 20.11 16.07
N GLU A 33 -6.10 20.03 15.32
CA GLU A 33 -5.23 21.18 15.02
C GLU A 33 -5.75 22.10 13.90
N LEU A 34 -6.43 21.54 12.89
CA LEU A 34 -6.74 22.27 11.65
C LEU A 34 -8.25 22.43 11.43
N ARG A 35 -8.67 23.62 11.00
CA ARG A 35 -10.05 23.89 10.57
C ARG A 35 -10.44 23.09 9.31
N VAL A 36 -9.47 22.78 8.46
CA VAL A 36 -9.65 21.99 7.24
C VAL A 36 -8.59 20.89 7.20
N SER A 37 -9.00 19.65 7.49
CA SER A 37 -8.09 18.48 7.63
C SER A 37 -8.50 17.30 6.74
N ALA A 38 -9.53 17.45 5.90
CA ALA A 38 -10.07 16.35 5.09
C ALA A 38 -9.03 15.70 4.15
N GLY A 39 -8.00 16.45 3.73
CA GLY A 39 -6.89 15.93 2.91
C GLY A 39 -6.13 14.78 3.55
N TYR A 40 -6.03 14.72 4.88
CA TYR A 40 -5.40 13.60 5.58
C TYR A 40 -6.17 12.28 5.40
N ALA A 41 -7.40 12.28 4.90
CA ALA A 41 -8.08 11.03 4.54
C ALA A 41 -7.32 10.22 3.46
N PHE A 42 -6.44 10.87 2.69
CA PHE A 42 -5.72 10.28 1.57
C PHE A 42 -4.28 9.86 1.89
N THR A 43 -3.76 10.18 3.09
CA THR A 43 -2.34 9.92 3.45
C THR A 43 -2.08 8.53 4.02
N LYS A 44 -3.11 7.70 4.19
CA LYS A 44 -2.97 6.36 4.80
C LYS A 44 -1.92 5.49 4.12
N GLY A 45 -1.87 5.53 2.78
CA GLY A 45 -0.87 4.75 2.03
C GLY A 45 0.55 5.17 2.39
N ASN A 46 0.79 6.47 2.57
CA ASN A 46 2.11 7.00 2.93
C ASN A 46 2.61 6.45 4.27
N HIS A 47 1.74 6.40 5.29
CA HIS A 47 2.14 5.87 6.59
C HIS A 47 2.42 4.36 6.54
N ILE A 48 1.65 3.60 5.75
CA ILE A 48 1.85 2.15 5.59
C ILE A 48 3.14 1.86 4.82
N ASP A 49 3.40 2.57 3.72
CA ASP A 49 4.61 2.40 2.92
C ASP A 49 5.87 2.70 3.76
N ASP A 50 5.85 3.81 4.51
CA ASP A 50 6.96 4.21 5.39
C ASP A 50 7.24 3.19 6.49
N THR A 51 6.21 2.68 7.17
CA THR A 51 6.41 1.67 8.23
C THR A 51 6.85 0.33 7.67
N ILE A 52 6.30 -0.12 6.52
CA ILE A 52 6.77 -1.35 5.85
C ILE A 52 8.25 -1.21 5.48
N ALA A 53 8.66 -0.08 4.88
CA ALA A 53 10.06 0.16 4.51
C ALA A 53 11.00 0.08 5.71
N LYS A 54 10.58 0.64 6.86
CA LYS A 54 11.34 0.56 8.12
C LYS A 54 11.42 -0.87 8.65
N LYS A 55 10.33 -1.64 8.62
CA LYS A 55 10.31 -3.03 9.11
C LYS A 55 11.10 -3.99 8.22
N LEU A 56 11.14 -3.72 6.91
CA LEU A 56 11.87 -4.51 5.93
C LEU A 56 13.34 -4.11 5.78
N GLN A 57 13.83 -3.13 6.53
CA GLN A 57 15.22 -2.71 6.46
C GLN A 57 16.17 -3.90 6.76
N GLY A 58 17.02 -4.24 5.79
CA GLY A 58 17.93 -5.38 5.88
C GLY A 58 17.29 -6.76 5.59
N LEU A 59 15.99 -6.81 5.27
CA LEU A 59 15.27 -8.02 4.86
C LEU A 59 14.97 -8.06 3.35
N ILE A 60 15.24 -6.97 2.64
CA ILE A 60 15.02 -6.78 1.21
C ILE A 60 16.24 -6.14 0.56
N GLU A 61 16.33 -6.17 -0.77
CA GLU A 61 17.43 -5.53 -1.51
C GLU A 61 17.28 -4.02 -1.47
N GLU A 62 16.11 -3.53 -1.87
CA GLU A 62 15.80 -2.12 -1.92
C GLU A 62 14.29 -1.86 -1.90
N ASN A 63 13.94 -0.61 -1.64
CA ASN A 63 12.63 -0.06 -1.98
C ASN A 63 12.82 1.21 -2.81
N THR A 64 11.92 1.42 -3.78
CA THR A 64 12.01 2.53 -4.74
C THR A 64 10.71 3.35 -4.74
N LEU A 65 10.86 4.67 -4.81
CA LEU A 65 9.73 5.59 -4.89
C LEU A 65 9.19 5.63 -6.33
N ALA A 66 7.91 5.34 -6.49
CA ALA A 66 7.20 5.37 -7.76
C ALA A 66 5.97 6.29 -7.71
N LYS A 67 5.41 6.61 -8.88
CA LYS A 67 4.26 7.52 -9.03
C LYS A 67 3.10 6.86 -9.78
N ALA A 68 1.88 7.16 -9.34
CA ALA A 68 0.63 6.77 -9.98
C ALA A 68 -0.15 8.05 -10.36
N GLY A 69 0.10 8.56 -11.56
CA GLY A 69 -0.36 9.89 -11.97
C GLY A 69 0.44 11.02 -11.30
N GLU A 70 -0.13 12.22 -11.29
CA GLU A 70 0.62 13.44 -10.93
C GLU A 70 0.92 13.60 -9.44
N SER A 71 0.01 13.14 -8.58
CA SER A 71 0.02 13.53 -7.15
C SER A 71 0.12 12.36 -6.19
N TRP A 72 0.23 11.13 -6.69
CA TRP A 72 0.26 9.95 -5.84
C TRP A 72 1.58 9.22 -5.96
N GLU A 73 2.30 9.16 -4.86
CA GLU A 73 3.54 8.41 -4.68
C GLU A 73 3.30 7.13 -3.87
N TYR A 74 4.10 6.10 -4.13
CA TYR A 74 4.09 4.83 -3.42
C TYR A 74 5.47 4.17 -3.46
N LEU A 75 5.73 3.22 -2.55
CA LEU A 75 6.96 2.42 -2.55
C LEU A 75 6.77 1.07 -3.24
N GLN A 76 7.74 0.70 -4.08
CA GLN A 76 7.93 -0.65 -4.61
C GLN A 76 9.04 -1.34 -3.81
N PHE A 77 8.89 -2.62 -3.51
CA PHE A 77 9.82 -3.39 -2.66
C PHE A 77 10.41 -4.55 -3.47
N THR A 78 11.74 -4.62 -3.57
CA THR A 78 12.46 -5.66 -4.32
C THR A 78 13.04 -6.71 -3.38
N PHE A 79 12.61 -7.95 -3.54
CA PHE A 79 13.01 -9.08 -2.68
C PHE A 79 14.08 -9.95 -3.34
N SER A 80 15.14 -10.26 -2.57
CA SER A 80 16.38 -10.85 -3.07
C SER A 80 16.29 -12.28 -3.58
N GLU A 81 15.25 -13.03 -3.23
CA GLU A 81 15.18 -14.43 -3.65
C GLU A 81 14.98 -14.59 -5.17
N ASN A 82 14.46 -13.58 -5.88
CA ASN A 82 14.28 -13.64 -7.34
C ASN A 82 14.41 -12.29 -8.08
N GLY A 83 14.71 -11.18 -7.39
CA GLY A 83 14.57 -9.83 -7.97
C GLY A 83 13.10 -9.44 -8.22
N ASP A 84 12.17 -10.17 -7.61
CA ASP A 84 10.74 -9.90 -7.72
C ASP A 84 10.42 -8.57 -7.01
N THR A 85 9.86 -7.63 -7.76
CA THR A 85 9.36 -6.36 -7.21
C THR A 85 7.88 -6.49 -6.84
N CYS A 86 7.54 -6.11 -5.62
CA CYS A 86 6.19 -6.15 -5.08
C CYS A 86 5.72 -4.76 -4.64
N LEU A 87 4.41 -4.51 -4.76
CA LEU A 87 3.72 -3.36 -4.21
C LEU A 87 2.62 -3.86 -3.25
N PHE A 88 2.61 -3.36 -2.02
CA PHE A 88 1.56 -3.67 -1.05
C PHE A 88 0.47 -2.60 -1.07
N ILE A 89 -0.79 -3.00 -1.32
CA ILE A 89 -1.93 -2.08 -1.32
C ILE A 89 -2.98 -2.54 -0.32
N VAL A 90 -3.19 -1.75 0.73
CA VAL A 90 -4.26 -2.00 1.71
C VAL A 90 -5.50 -1.18 1.36
N LYS A 91 -6.57 -1.86 0.95
CA LYS A 91 -7.89 -1.25 0.69
C LYS A 91 -8.96 -1.86 1.56
N ASN A 92 -9.97 -1.05 1.87
CA ASN A 92 -11.17 -1.54 2.54
C ASN A 92 -11.97 -2.44 1.59
N VAL A 93 -12.45 -3.59 2.10
CA VAL A 93 -13.18 -4.60 1.31
C VAL A 93 -14.42 -4.04 0.61
N HIS A 94 -15.16 -3.11 1.24
CA HIS A 94 -16.34 -2.48 0.62
C HIS A 94 -15.97 -1.62 -0.59
N ARG A 95 -14.80 -0.95 -0.52
CA ARG A 95 -14.26 -0.16 -1.64
C ARG A 95 -13.79 -1.09 -2.77
N LEU A 96 -13.13 -2.21 -2.44
CA LEU A 96 -12.71 -3.21 -3.41
C LEU A 96 -13.91 -3.81 -4.14
N ASN A 97 -14.93 -4.26 -3.40
CA ASN A 97 -16.15 -4.83 -3.99
C ASN A 97 -16.82 -3.82 -4.93
N ARG A 98 -16.89 -2.53 -4.55
CA ARG A 98 -17.40 -1.50 -5.46
C ARG A 98 -16.54 -1.34 -6.71
N THR A 99 -15.21 -1.36 -6.59
CA THR A 99 -14.32 -1.20 -7.74
C THR A 99 -14.42 -2.35 -8.73
N PHE A 100 -14.55 -3.60 -8.25
CA PHE A 100 -14.49 -4.78 -9.11
C PHE A 100 -15.87 -5.38 -9.47
N GLN A 101 -16.92 -5.11 -8.70
CA GLN A 101 -18.26 -5.69 -8.90
C GLN A 101 -19.32 -4.69 -9.38
N SER A 102 -18.98 -3.39 -9.51
CA SER A 102 -19.97 -2.39 -9.96
C SER A 102 -19.86 -2.10 -11.45
N SER A 103 -20.99 -1.73 -12.06
CA SER A 103 -21.09 -1.17 -13.41
C SER A 103 -20.52 0.25 -13.55
N HIS A 104 -19.93 0.80 -12.48
CA HIS A 104 -19.38 2.16 -12.50
C HIS A 104 -17.98 2.16 -13.12
N LYS A 105 -17.54 3.35 -13.55
CA LYS A 105 -16.21 3.56 -14.14
C LYS A 105 -15.12 3.01 -13.22
N GLN A 106 -14.48 1.92 -13.67
CA GLN A 106 -13.49 1.19 -12.89
C GLN A 106 -12.27 2.08 -12.58
N SER A 107 -11.68 1.88 -11.40
CA SER A 107 -10.47 2.58 -11.00
C SER A 107 -9.29 2.09 -11.83
N ARG A 108 -8.94 2.84 -12.89
CA ARG A 108 -7.95 2.43 -13.91
C ARG A 108 -6.68 1.85 -13.29
N TYR A 109 -6.04 2.57 -12.35
CA TYR A 109 -4.82 2.07 -11.71
C TYR A 109 -5.02 0.77 -10.91
N LEU A 110 -6.19 0.53 -10.28
CA LEU A 110 -6.41 -0.70 -9.51
C LEU A 110 -6.61 -1.89 -10.44
N VAL A 111 -7.28 -1.65 -11.57
CA VAL A 111 -7.45 -2.66 -12.62
C VAL A 111 -6.11 -2.98 -13.26
N ASP A 112 -5.37 -1.95 -13.68
CA ASP A 112 -4.05 -2.09 -14.31
C ASP A 112 -3.07 -2.84 -13.38
N LEU A 113 -3.04 -2.51 -12.09
CA LEU A 113 -2.18 -3.20 -11.11
C LEU A 113 -2.69 -4.60 -10.79
N ALA A 114 -4.00 -4.83 -10.72
CA ALA A 114 -4.54 -6.17 -10.51
C ALA A 114 -4.19 -7.10 -11.67
N THR A 115 -4.23 -6.61 -12.92
CA THR A 115 -3.85 -7.41 -14.10
C THR A 115 -2.42 -7.94 -14.05
N ILE A 116 -1.50 -7.29 -13.34
CA ILE A 116 -0.12 -7.76 -13.15
C ILE A 116 -0.09 -9.10 -12.41
N ASN A 117 -1.00 -9.31 -11.45
CA ASN A 117 -1.09 -10.54 -10.68
C ASN A 117 -2.00 -11.61 -11.33
N ASN A 118 -2.72 -11.24 -12.40
CA ASN A 118 -3.78 -12.06 -12.99
C ASN A 118 -3.32 -12.82 -14.23
N SER A 119 -2.39 -13.77 -14.08
CA SER A 119 -2.36 -14.94 -14.95
C SER A 119 -3.54 -15.91 -14.69
N TRP A 120 -4.46 -15.57 -13.78
CA TRP A 120 -5.50 -16.45 -13.22
C TRP A 120 -6.92 -15.86 -13.20
N ILE A 121 -7.16 -14.69 -13.80
CA ILE A 121 -8.54 -14.25 -14.08
C ILE A 121 -8.87 -14.66 -15.50
N GLU A 122 -9.57 -15.79 -15.62
CA GLU A 122 -10.43 -16.12 -16.77
C GLU A 122 -11.70 -15.25 -16.76
#